data_AF-A0A1V0GVV4-F1
#
_entry.id   AF-A0A1V0GVV4-F1
#
_cell.length_a   1.000
_cell.length_b   1.000
_cell.length_c   1.000
_cell.angle_alpha   90.00
_cell.angle_beta   90.00
_cell.angle_gamma   90.00
#
_symmetry.space_group_name_H-M   'P 1'
#
loop_
_entity.id
_entity.type
_entity.pdbx_description
1 polymer ?
#
loop_
_entity_poly.entity_id
_entity_poly.type
_entity_poly.pdbx_seq_one_letter_code
_entity_poly.pdbx_strand_id
1 'polypeptide(L)'
;MSAASGLTIDLSAIQANWKSLADMAPGARAGAVVKADAYGLGAARVAPALYDAGARDFFVALASEGRAIRPLLAQDADIYVLSGHMEGEDLTGLIPVLNSPEQFFRDRALRPRGAFAIQLDSGMNRLGLEPGEWAAIRAEALAAGPRLVMSHLACADEPEHPANAQQLQAFRAMTDGIGVPRALAATGGTLLGPDYHFDLVRLGIGMYGGLPYAEAKPVVGLALPVIQTREVRPGESVGYGYAWTAQRPARIATVAAGYADGLFRALARQGELKLWAGERACPVVGRISMDLITVDVTQLPFVPDTLDILNERQGVDALADLAGTIGYEILTSLGSRYPRTYR
;
A
#
# COMPACT_ATOMS: atom_id res chain seq x y z
N MET A 1 4.61 24.52 -19.96
CA MET A 1 5.64 23.86 -19.14
C MET A 1 5.49 22.37 -19.41
N SER A 2 6.53 21.73 -19.97
CA SER A 2 6.52 20.27 -20.18
C SER A 2 6.41 19.61 -18.80
N ALA A 3 5.36 18.84 -18.56
CA ALA A 3 5.27 18.05 -17.34
C ALA A 3 6.38 17.00 -17.41
N ALA A 4 7.19 16.89 -16.36
CA ALA A 4 8.20 15.85 -16.29
C ALA A 4 7.50 14.48 -16.36
N SER A 5 7.80 13.69 -17.39
CA SER A 5 7.30 12.31 -17.49
C SER A 5 7.82 11.51 -16.31
N GLY A 6 6.98 10.68 -15.70
CA GLY A 6 7.36 9.83 -14.59
C GLY A 6 6.36 9.82 -13.44
N LEU A 7 6.81 9.24 -12.34
CA LEU A 7 6.05 9.06 -11.12
C LEU A 7 6.30 10.25 -10.19
N THR A 8 5.25 11.01 -9.87
CA THR A 8 5.31 12.08 -8.87
C THR A 8 4.67 11.58 -7.58
N ILE A 9 5.40 11.67 -6.47
CA ILE A 9 4.96 11.28 -5.13
C ILE A 9 4.88 12.55 -4.26
N ASP A 10 3.72 12.79 -3.66
CA ASP A 10 3.45 13.91 -2.78
C ASP A 10 3.60 13.50 -1.31
N LEU A 11 4.74 13.83 -0.71
CA LEU A 11 5.03 13.47 0.68
C LEU A 11 4.12 14.26 1.64
N SER A 12 3.79 15.50 1.30
CA SER A 12 2.91 16.33 2.11
C SER A 12 1.48 15.77 2.18
N ALA A 13 0.99 15.21 1.08
CA ALA A 13 -0.30 14.52 1.03
C ALA A 13 -0.28 13.23 1.86
N ILE A 14 0.80 12.43 1.79
CA ILE A 14 0.97 11.24 2.64
C ILE A 14 0.94 11.62 4.12
N GLN A 15 1.69 12.66 4.50
CA GLN A 15 1.70 13.17 5.88
C GLN A 15 0.32 13.67 6.31
N ALA A 16 -0.40 14.39 5.44
CA ALA A 16 -1.74 14.89 5.74
C ALA A 16 -2.75 13.76 5.94
N ASN A 17 -2.71 12.72 5.09
CA ASN A 17 -3.58 11.56 5.22
C ASN A 17 -3.25 10.76 6.50
N TRP A 18 -1.95 10.57 6.80
CA TRP A 18 -1.52 9.92 8.04
C TRP A 18 -2.02 10.67 9.28
N LYS A 19 -1.88 12.01 9.32
CA LYS A 19 -2.40 12.84 10.42
C LYS A 19 -3.91 12.75 10.55
N SER A 20 -4.64 12.84 9.44
CA SER A 20 -6.11 12.77 9.48
C SER A 20 -6.60 11.40 9.99
N LEU A 21 -5.92 10.32 9.64
CA LEU A 21 -6.23 8.98 10.17
C LEU A 21 -5.82 8.84 11.64
N ALA A 22 -4.71 9.45 12.06
CA ALA A 22 -4.30 9.48 13.47
C ALA A 22 -5.33 10.22 14.35
N ASP A 23 -5.88 11.34 13.86
CA ASP A 23 -6.88 12.13 14.56
C ASP A 23 -8.22 11.38 14.76
N MET A 24 -8.48 10.32 13.97
CA MET A 24 -9.64 9.45 14.17
C MET A 24 -9.49 8.52 15.38
N ALA A 25 -8.27 8.30 15.87
CA ALA A 25 -7.96 7.42 16.99
C ALA A 25 -7.12 8.14 18.08
N PRO A 26 -7.62 9.24 18.68
CA PRO A 26 -6.81 10.12 19.53
C PRO A 26 -6.31 9.47 20.83
N GLY A 27 -6.90 8.34 21.25
CA GLY A 27 -6.46 7.56 22.40
C GLY A 27 -5.38 6.53 22.07
N ALA A 28 -5.08 6.30 20.79
CA ALA A 28 -4.11 5.31 20.33
C ALA A 28 -2.90 6.01 19.69
N ARG A 29 -1.73 5.37 19.76
CA ARG A 29 -0.59 5.79 18.93
C ARG A 29 -0.88 5.48 17.47
N ALA A 30 -0.43 6.35 16.57
CA ALA A 30 -0.56 6.16 15.13
C ALA A 30 0.74 5.58 14.55
N GLY A 31 0.71 4.31 14.17
CA GLY A 31 1.79 3.65 13.46
C GLY A 31 1.75 3.89 11.95
N ALA A 32 2.91 3.80 11.29
CA ALA A 32 3.08 3.95 9.85
C ALA A 32 3.53 2.63 9.21
N VAL A 33 2.71 2.06 8.32
CA VAL A 33 3.04 0.83 7.59
C VAL A 33 3.74 1.17 6.28
N VAL A 34 5.03 0.88 6.18
CA VAL A 34 5.92 1.28 5.07
C VAL A 34 6.56 0.08 4.34
N LYS A 35 6.00 -1.12 4.51
CA LYS A 35 6.40 -2.34 3.78
C LYS A 35 6.27 -2.19 2.26
N ALA A 36 6.92 -3.08 1.52
CA ALA A 36 6.95 -3.10 0.06
C ALA A 36 7.37 -1.74 -0.53
N ASP A 37 8.49 -1.19 -0.05
CA ASP A 37 9.00 0.12 -0.45
C ASP A 37 7.98 1.26 -0.26
N ALA A 38 7.31 1.30 0.90
CA ALA A 38 6.18 2.21 1.15
C ALA A 38 5.11 2.10 0.07
N TYR A 39 4.67 0.87 -0.20
CA TYR A 39 3.66 0.53 -1.19
C TYR A 39 4.10 0.98 -2.60
N GLY A 40 5.38 0.81 -2.93
CA GLY A 40 5.96 1.20 -4.22
C GLY A 40 6.34 2.67 -4.36
N LEU A 41 6.11 3.51 -3.34
CA LEU A 41 6.34 4.95 -3.42
C LEU A 41 7.73 5.40 -2.94
N GLY A 42 8.54 4.51 -2.37
CA GLY A 42 9.92 4.80 -1.92
C GLY A 42 10.03 5.00 -0.42
N ALA A 43 10.24 3.92 0.33
CA ALA A 43 10.33 3.94 1.79
C ALA A 43 11.45 4.85 2.31
N ALA A 44 12.55 4.97 1.55
CA ALA A 44 13.67 5.85 1.91
C ALA A 44 13.31 7.34 1.98
N ARG A 45 12.23 7.76 1.32
CA ARG A 45 11.72 9.14 1.37
C ARG A 45 10.46 9.26 2.21
N VAL A 46 9.58 8.25 2.14
CA VAL A 46 8.31 8.24 2.87
C VAL A 46 8.51 8.05 4.37
N ALA A 47 9.39 7.16 4.82
CA ALA A 47 9.57 6.90 6.25
C ALA A 47 10.08 8.13 7.03
N PRO A 48 11.13 8.86 6.57
CA PRO A 48 11.53 10.12 7.20
C PRO A 48 10.43 11.18 7.20
N ALA A 49 9.68 11.33 6.09
CA ALA A 49 8.57 12.27 6.04
C ALA A 49 7.48 11.94 7.09
N LEU A 50 7.15 10.66 7.27
CA LEU A 50 6.20 10.24 8.31
C LEU A 50 6.76 10.44 9.72
N TYR A 51 8.07 10.25 9.93
CA TYR A 51 8.73 10.55 11.20
C TYR A 51 8.62 12.03 11.56
N ASP A 52 8.90 12.92 10.59
CA ASP A 52 8.77 14.37 10.74
C ASP A 52 7.32 14.80 10.99
N ALA A 53 6.35 14.04 10.48
CA ALA A 53 4.94 14.26 10.76
C ALA A 53 4.50 13.81 12.16
N GLY A 54 5.31 13.02 12.86
CA GLY A 54 5.07 12.57 14.24
C GLY A 54 5.06 11.06 14.44
N ALA A 55 5.16 10.24 13.38
CA ALA A 55 5.16 8.79 13.53
C ALA A 55 6.39 8.30 14.31
N ARG A 56 6.18 7.37 15.24
CA ARG A 56 7.25 6.72 16.03
C ARG A 56 7.23 5.21 15.96
N ASP A 57 6.09 4.60 15.61
CA ASP A 57 5.96 3.17 15.37
C ASP A 57 5.89 2.90 13.86
N PHE A 58 6.88 2.22 13.29
CA PHE A 58 6.94 1.86 11.86
C PHE A 58 6.78 0.35 11.66
N PHE A 59 6.08 -0.06 10.61
CA PHE A 59 5.84 -1.47 10.32
C PHE A 59 6.34 -1.81 8.90
N VAL A 60 7.22 -2.80 8.83
CA VAL A 60 7.76 -3.38 7.59
C VAL A 60 7.39 -4.86 7.52
N ALA A 61 7.43 -5.45 6.32
CA ALA A 61 7.20 -6.88 6.17
C ALA A 61 8.45 -7.68 6.56
N LEU A 62 9.62 -7.25 6.07
CA LEU A 62 10.86 -8.01 6.13
C LEU A 62 11.96 -7.28 6.93
N ALA A 63 12.89 -8.05 7.52
CA ALA A 63 14.05 -7.48 8.19
C ALA A 63 14.93 -6.63 7.26
N SER A 64 15.03 -7.00 5.97
CA SER A 64 15.74 -6.21 4.95
C SER A 64 15.15 -4.81 4.75
N GLU A 65 13.82 -4.69 4.74
CA GLU A 65 13.12 -3.40 4.64
C GLU A 65 13.37 -2.56 5.90
N GLY A 66 13.30 -3.18 7.08
CA GLY A 66 13.59 -2.52 8.36
C GLY A 66 15.01 -1.98 8.43
N ARG A 67 15.99 -2.79 8.02
CA ARG A 67 17.41 -2.37 7.93
C ARG A 67 17.62 -1.23 6.94
N ALA A 68 16.86 -1.21 5.83
CA ALA A 68 16.97 -0.14 4.84
C ALA A 68 16.49 1.23 5.39
N ILE A 69 15.46 1.26 6.23
CA ILE A 69 14.93 2.52 6.79
C ILE A 69 15.54 2.89 8.15
N ARG A 70 16.07 1.92 8.91
CA ARG A 70 16.67 2.14 10.23
C ARG A 70 17.67 3.31 10.30
N PRO A 71 18.65 3.45 9.37
CA PRO A 71 19.61 4.57 9.43
C PRO A 71 18.99 5.92 9.05
N LEU A 72 17.79 5.93 8.48
CA LEU A 72 17.07 7.14 8.05
C LEU A 72 16.14 7.70 9.15
N LEU A 73 16.01 6.98 10.26
CA LEU A 73 15.10 7.29 11.37
C LEU A 73 15.90 7.43 12.67
N ALA A 74 15.50 8.38 13.52
CA ALA A 74 16.10 8.55 14.83
C ALA A 74 15.86 7.33 15.75
N GLN A 75 16.69 7.18 16.78
CA GLN A 75 16.70 6.00 17.66
C GLN A 75 15.41 5.83 18.49
N ASP A 76 14.59 6.87 18.62
CA ASP A 76 13.28 6.81 19.29
C ASP A 76 12.16 6.25 18.40
N ALA A 77 12.43 5.98 17.12
CA ALA A 77 11.50 5.28 16.24
C ALA A 77 11.63 3.77 16.42
N ASP A 78 10.54 3.10 16.78
CA ASP A 78 10.43 1.65 16.82
C ASP A 78 10.09 1.11 15.41
N ILE A 79 10.76 0.05 14.97
CA ILE A 79 10.55 -0.59 13.65
C ILE A 79 10.17 -2.05 13.85
N TYR A 80 8.90 -2.37 13.60
CA TYR A 80 8.31 -3.68 13.73
C TYR A 80 8.43 -4.48 12.42
N VAL A 81 8.95 -5.72 12.51
CA VAL A 81 9.07 -6.65 11.38
C VAL A 81 7.93 -7.66 11.45
N LEU A 82 6.94 -7.52 10.57
CA LEU A 82 5.70 -8.30 10.60
C LEU A 82 5.89 -9.80 10.34
N SER A 83 6.93 -10.20 9.59
CA SER A 83 7.24 -11.63 9.35
C SER A 83 7.85 -12.33 10.58
N GLY A 84 8.21 -11.58 11.62
CA GLY A 84 8.87 -12.09 12.81
C GLY A 84 10.37 -12.28 12.64
N HIS A 85 10.93 -13.26 13.37
CA HIS A 85 12.36 -13.58 13.36
C HIS A 85 12.64 -14.85 12.57
N MET A 86 13.10 -14.70 11.32
CA MET A 86 13.52 -15.82 10.48
C MET A 86 14.99 -16.17 10.70
N GLU A 87 15.35 -17.43 10.42
CA GLU A 87 16.73 -17.90 10.61
C GLU A 87 17.72 -17.10 9.77
N GLY A 88 18.82 -16.66 10.38
CA GLY A 88 19.88 -15.89 9.71
C GLY A 88 19.56 -14.40 9.51
N GLU A 89 18.43 -13.89 9.99
CA GLU A 89 18.11 -12.46 9.88
C GLU A 89 18.85 -11.60 10.91
N ASP A 90 19.43 -10.50 10.45
CA ASP A 90 19.93 -9.43 11.33
C ASP A 90 18.78 -8.49 11.70
N LEU A 91 18.43 -8.51 12.98
CA LEU A 91 17.36 -7.72 13.57
C LEU A 91 17.89 -6.58 14.47
N THR A 92 19.14 -6.16 14.29
CA THR A 92 19.76 -5.08 15.07
C THR A 92 18.96 -3.79 14.92
N GLY A 93 18.47 -3.24 16.05
CA GLY A 93 17.63 -2.03 16.06
C GLY A 93 16.19 -2.24 15.52
N LEU A 94 15.77 -3.50 15.34
CA LEU A 94 14.44 -3.91 14.88
C LEU A 94 13.70 -4.76 15.94
N ILE A 95 12.38 -4.72 15.88
CA ILE A 95 11.46 -5.44 16.77
C ILE A 95 10.71 -6.50 15.95
N PRO A 96 11.08 -7.79 15.98
CA PRO A 96 10.32 -8.83 15.31
C PRO A 96 8.94 -9.01 15.96
N VAL A 97 7.90 -9.16 15.14
CA VAL A 97 6.56 -9.58 15.55
C VAL A 97 6.49 -11.10 15.49
N LEU A 98 6.57 -11.78 16.62
CA LEU A 98 6.66 -13.24 16.69
C LEU A 98 5.27 -13.84 16.47
N ASN A 99 5.17 -14.67 15.44
CA ASN A 99 3.92 -15.19 14.89
C ASN A 99 3.62 -16.64 15.28
N SER A 100 4.54 -17.33 15.96
CA SER A 100 4.38 -18.72 16.38
C SER A 100 5.22 -19.03 17.63
N PRO A 101 4.94 -20.15 18.36
CA PRO A 101 5.80 -20.62 19.44
C PRO A 101 7.26 -20.84 19.00
N GLU A 102 7.49 -21.38 17.79
CA GLU A 102 8.85 -21.60 17.27
C GLU A 102 9.60 -20.29 17.08
N GLN A 103 8.94 -19.25 16.55
CA GLN A 103 9.55 -17.93 16.44
C GLN A 103 9.81 -17.33 17.83
N PHE A 104 8.89 -17.51 18.79
CA PHE A 104 9.08 -17.08 20.17
C PHE A 104 10.34 -17.69 20.78
N PHE A 105 10.43 -19.02 20.84
CA PHE A 105 11.57 -19.70 21.46
C PHE A 105 12.88 -19.45 20.73
N ARG A 106 12.87 -19.38 19.39
CA ARG A 106 14.06 -19.01 18.60
C ARG A 106 14.56 -17.62 18.97
N ASP A 107 13.67 -16.63 18.98
CA ASP A 107 14.05 -15.26 19.29
C ASP A 107 14.52 -15.12 20.74
N ARG A 108 13.88 -15.79 21.70
CA ARG A 108 14.36 -15.81 23.09
C ARG A 108 15.73 -16.47 23.24
N ALA A 109 16.03 -17.51 22.47
CA ALA A 109 17.34 -18.16 22.50
C ALA A 109 18.46 -17.31 21.89
N LEU A 110 18.19 -16.67 20.74
CA LEU A 110 19.19 -15.88 20.00
C LEU A 110 19.31 -14.43 20.49
N ARG A 111 18.21 -13.85 20.99
CA ARG A 111 18.07 -12.46 21.42
C ARG A 111 17.35 -12.41 22.79
N PRO A 112 17.91 -13.00 23.86
CA PRO A 112 17.22 -13.10 25.17
C PRO A 112 16.85 -11.75 25.79
N ARG A 113 17.50 -10.65 25.38
CA ARG A 113 17.18 -9.27 25.81
C ARG A 113 16.66 -8.40 24.66
N GLY A 114 16.41 -8.98 23.49
CA GLY A 114 15.90 -8.26 22.33
C GLY A 114 14.45 -7.85 22.53
N ALA A 115 14.12 -6.63 22.10
CA ALA A 115 12.74 -6.21 21.99
C ALA A 115 12.02 -7.08 20.94
N PHE A 116 10.75 -7.37 21.20
CA PHE A 116 9.88 -8.18 20.35
C PHE A 116 8.41 -7.77 20.56
N ALA A 117 7.56 -8.18 19.64
CA ALA A 117 6.11 -8.13 19.76
C ALA A 117 5.52 -9.53 19.53
N ILE A 118 4.26 -9.72 19.90
CA ILE A 118 3.51 -10.95 19.65
C ILE A 118 2.37 -10.65 18.70
N GLN A 119 2.15 -11.51 17.71
CA GLN A 119 0.92 -11.50 16.92
C GLN A 119 0.06 -12.70 17.27
N LEU A 120 -1.23 -12.46 17.45
CA LEU A 120 -2.25 -13.47 17.72
C LEU A 120 -3.12 -13.63 16.49
N ASP A 121 -3.57 -14.85 16.23
CA ASP A 121 -4.61 -15.09 15.23
C ASP A 121 -5.99 -15.01 15.88
N SER A 122 -6.73 -13.95 15.54
CA SER A 122 -8.12 -13.77 15.98
C SER A 122 -9.15 -14.24 14.96
N GLY A 123 -8.72 -14.84 13.83
CA GLY A 123 -9.60 -15.39 12.79
C GLY A 123 -9.17 -15.13 11.34
N MET A 124 -7.95 -14.62 11.09
CA MET A 124 -7.46 -14.39 9.72
C MET A 124 -6.82 -15.65 9.12
N ASN A 125 -6.30 -16.57 9.95
CA ASN A 125 -5.66 -17.83 9.55
C ASN A 125 -4.49 -17.61 8.59
N ARG A 126 -3.63 -16.63 8.88
CA ARG A 126 -2.46 -16.28 8.05
C ARG A 126 -1.16 -16.21 8.84
N LEU A 127 -1.12 -15.43 9.91
CA LEU A 127 0.02 -15.25 10.80
C LEU A 127 -0.49 -14.92 12.20
N GLY A 128 0.15 -15.52 13.21
CA GLY A 128 -0.13 -15.27 14.62
C GLY A 128 -0.40 -16.57 15.38
N LEU A 129 -0.20 -16.52 16.69
CA LEU A 129 -0.49 -17.65 17.56
C LEU A 129 -2.00 -17.86 17.66
N GLU A 130 -2.44 -19.09 17.43
CA GLU A 130 -3.82 -19.50 17.71
C GLU A 130 -4.10 -19.43 19.22
N PRO A 131 -5.38 -19.38 19.65
CA PRO A 131 -5.73 -19.28 21.07
C PRO A 131 -5.09 -20.36 21.96
N GLY A 132 -4.96 -21.60 21.46
CA GLY A 132 -4.33 -22.70 22.18
C GLY A 132 -2.81 -22.53 22.33
N GLU A 133 -2.14 -22.09 21.27
CA GLU A 133 -0.70 -21.82 21.28
C GLU A 133 -0.37 -20.63 22.18
N TRP A 134 -1.17 -19.55 22.10
CA TRP A 134 -1.04 -18.42 22.98
C TRP A 134 -1.24 -18.83 24.43
N ALA A 135 -2.29 -19.59 24.75
CA ALA A 135 -2.53 -20.07 26.11
C ALA A 135 -1.34 -20.87 26.66
N ALA A 136 -0.66 -21.65 25.82
CA ALA A 136 0.51 -22.45 26.23
C ALA A 136 1.73 -21.59 26.59
N ILE A 137 1.98 -20.49 25.88
CA ILE A 137 3.19 -19.66 26.10
C ILE A 137 2.93 -18.32 26.78
N ARG A 138 1.66 -17.93 26.99
CA ARG A 138 1.25 -16.57 27.43
C ARG A 138 1.98 -16.10 28.67
N ALA A 139 2.09 -16.94 29.69
CA ALA A 139 2.74 -16.56 30.95
C ALA A 139 4.23 -16.23 30.74
N GLU A 140 4.95 -17.09 30.00
CA GLU A 140 6.37 -16.89 29.70
C GLU A 140 6.59 -15.70 28.76
N ALA A 141 5.77 -15.59 27.70
CA ALA A 141 5.84 -14.50 26.76
C ALA A 141 5.61 -13.15 27.46
N LEU A 142 4.58 -13.03 28.31
CA LEU A 142 4.32 -11.80 29.07
C LEU A 142 5.42 -11.49 30.09
N ALA A 143 5.99 -12.51 30.76
CA ALA A 143 7.12 -12.32 31.67
C ALA A 143 8.38 -11.81 30.95
N ALA A 144 8.54 -12.16 29.68
CA ALA A 144 9.64 -11.65 28.83
C ALA A 144 9.43 -10.20 28.36
N GLY A 145 8.26 -9.60 28.58
CA GLY A 145 7.98 -8.18 28.33
C GLY A 145 7.88 -7.79 26.84
N PRO A 146 6.85 -8.26 26.11
CA PRO A 146 6.65 -7.85 24.73
C PRO A 146 6.32 -6.36 24.66
N ARG A 147 6.76 -5.69 23.58
CA ARG A 147 6.47 -4.27 23.34
C ARG A 147 5.03 -4.04 22.91
N LEU A 148 4.43 -5.03 22.27
CA LEU A 148 3.12 -4.97 21.65
C LEU A 148 2.53 -6.38 21.53
N VAL A 149 1.24 -6.52 21.77
CA VAL A 149 0.44 -7.69 21.37
C VAL A 149 -0.56 -7.24 20.31
N MET A 150 -0.53 -7.86 19.13
CA MET A 150 -1.35 -7.43 18.00
C MET A 150 -2.12 -8.56 17.34
N SER A 151 -3.14 -8.20 16.58
CA SER A 151 -3.79 -9.09 15.62
C SER A 151 -4.20 -8.28 14.38
N HIS A 152 -4.89 -8.88 13.41
CA HIS A 152 -5.27 -8.24 12.15
C HIS A 152 -6.68 -8.65 11.71
N LEU A 153 -7.49 -7.66 11.35
CA LEU A 153 -8.83 -7.88 10.82
C LEU A 153 -8.77 -8.37 9.37
N ALA A 154 -9.68 -9.26 9.00
CA ALA A 154 -9.78 -9.83 7.65
C ALA A 154 -10.74 -9.05 6.74
N CYS A 155 -11.81 -8.48 7.29
CA CYS A 155 -12.93 -7.91 6.53
C CYS A 155 -13.20 -6.45 6.88
N ALA A 156 -12.18 -5.70 7.29
CA ALA A 156 -12.36 -4.32 7.77
C ALA A 156 -12.67 -3.31 6.66
N ASP A 157 -12.53 -3.72 5.40
CA ASP A 157 -12.98 -3.04 4.19
C ASP A 157 -14.49 -3.20 3.94
N GLU A 158 -15.15 -4.15 4.60
CA GLU A 158 -16.60 -4.32 4.64
C GLU A 158 -17.12 -4.04 6.06
N PRO A 159 -17.51 -2.78 6.39
CA PRO A 159 -17.78 -2.38 7.77
C PRO A 159 -18.83 -3.23 8.50
N GLU A 160 -19.84 -3.71 7.78
CA GLU A 160 -20.94 -4.51 8.31
C GLU A 160 -20.63 -6.02 8.39
N HIS A 161 -19.45 -6.45 7.93
CA HIS A 161 -19.11 -7.87 7.88
C HIS A 161 -19.00 -8.46 9.31
N PRO A 162 -19.76 -9.53 9.63
CA PRO A 162 -19.86 -10.05 11.01
C PRO A 162 -18.52 -10.56 11.58
N ALA A 163 -17.58 -10.94 10.72
CA ALA A 163 -16.24 -11.34 11.15
C ALA A 163 -15.50 -10.22 11.91
N ASN A 164 -15.77 -8.94 11.64
CA ASN A 164 -15.13 -7.83 12.36
C ASN A 164 -15.45 -7.89 13.86
N ALA A 165 -16.71 -8.13 14.22
CA ALA A 165 -17.13 -8.28 15.61
C ALA A 165 -16.58 -9.57 16.24
N GLN A 166 -16.55 -10.68 15.48
CA GLN A 166 -16.02 -11.97 15.94
C GLN A 166 -14.51 -11.89 16.25
N GLN A 167 -13.72 -11.31 15.34
CA GLN A 167 -12.29 -11.13 15.54
C GLN A 167 -11.99 -10.17 16.71
N LEU A 168 -12.80 -9.13 16.89
CA LEU A 168 -12.68 -8.24 18.06
C LEU A 168 -12.91 -9.00 19.37
N GLN A 169 -13.95 -9.83 19.44
CA GLN A 169 -14.25 -10.64 20.63
C GLN A 169 -13.14 -11.64 20.92
N ALA A 170 -12.63 -12.35 19.90
CA ALA A 170 -11.52 -13.28 20.05
C ALA A 170 -10.24 -12.57 20.54
N PHE A 171 -9.95 -11.39 19.99
CA PHE A 171 -8.80 -10.60 20.42
C PHE A 171 -8.93 -10.11 21.87
N ARG A 172 -10.11 -9.64 22.29
CA ARG A 172 -10.40 -9.30 23.70
C ARG A 172 -10.23 -10.51 24.62
N ALA A 173 -10.78 -11.67 24.25
CA ALA A 173 -10.65 -12.89 25.04
C ALA A 173 -9.19 -13.33 25.28
N MET A 174 -8.31 -13.11 24.30
CA MET A 174 -6.89 -13.45 24.44
C MET A 174 -6.05 -12.39 25.19
N THR A 175 -6.50 -11.12 25.21
CA THR A 175 -5.67 -9.98 25.61
C THR A 175 -6.19 -9.18 26.79
N ASP A 176 -7.45 -9.32 27.21
CA ASP A 176 -7.96 -8.57 28.34
C ASP A 176 -7.17 -8.89 29.62
N GLY A 177 -6.86 -7.85 30.38
CA GLY A 177 -6.05 -7.93 31.59
C GLY A 177 -4.53 -8.06 31.36
N ILE A 178 -4.02 -8.02 30.13
CA ILE A 178 -2.57 -7.90 29.92
C ILE A 178 -2.11 -6.46 30.19
N GLY A 179 -0.95 -6.29 30.81
CA GLY A 179 -0.31 -4.99 31.04
C GLY A 179 0.55 -4.50 29.85
N VAL A 180 0.22 -4.91 28.63
CA VAL A 180 1.02 -4.67 27.41
C VAL A 180 0.15 -3.93 26.38
N PRO A 181 0.69 -2.94 25.64
CA PRO A 181 -0.05 -2.28 24.57
C PRO A 181 -0.62 -3.26 23.54
N ARG A 182 -1.81 -2.94 23.01
CA ARG A 182 -2.57 -3.76 22.07
C ARG A 182 -2.80 -3.04 20.75
N ALA A 183 -2.75 -3.77 19.64
CA ALA A 183 -3.07 -3.24 18.32
C ALA A 183 -3.90 -4.21 17.47
N LEU A 184 -5.09 -3.81 17.06
CA LEU A 184 -5.94 -4.60 16.15
C LEU A 184 -6.12 -3.89 14.80
N ALA A 185 -6.48 -2.63 14.82
CA ALA A 185 -6.82 -1.85 13.64
C ALA A 185 -5.62 -1.60 12.70
N ALA A 186 -5.83 -1.91 11.41
CA ALA A 186 -5.14 -1.23 10.31
C ALA A 186 -6.02 -0.08 9.79
N THR A 187 -5.82 0.41 8.56
CA THR A 187 -6.66 1.48 7.97
C THR A 187 -8.16 1.21 8.14
N GLY A 188 -8.69 0.10 7.61
CA GLY A 188 -10.12 -0.23 7.71
C GLY A 188 -10.60 -0.33 9.16
N GLY A 189 -9.85 -1.02 10.01
CA GLY A 189 -10.20 -1.15 11.43
C GLY A 189 -10.20 0.18 12.19
N THR A 190 -9.42 1.16 11.75
CA THR A 190 -9.42 2.51 12.33
C THR A 190 -10.74 3.22 12.02
N LEU A 191 -11.29 2.99 10.82
CA LEU A 191 -12.56 3.54 10.36
C LEU A 191 -13.78 2.85 10.98
N LEU A 192 -13.65 1.61 11.47
CA LEU A 192 -14.74 0.90 12.17
C LEU A 192 -15.12 1.54 13.52
N GLY A 193 -14.19 2.29 14.13
CA GLY A 193 -14.44 3.06 15.34
C GLY A 193 -13.63 2.63 16.58
N PRO A 194 -13.86 3.33 17.71
CA PRO A 194 -12.96 3.32 18.87
C PRO A 194 -12.78 1.96 19.55
N ASP A 195 -13.76 1.05 19.41
CA ASP A 195 -13.66 -0.31 19.94
C ASP A 195 -12.50 -1.12 19.34
N TYR A 196 -12.01 -0.73 18.16
CA TYR A 196 -10.94 -1.41 17.41
C TYR A 196 -9.57 -0.74 17.54
N HIS A 197 -9.50 0.47 18.12
CA HIS A 197 -8.27 1.28 18.13
C HIS A 197 -7.23 0.76 19.11
N PHE A 198 -7.67 0.30 20.29
CA PHE A 198 -6.81 -0.12 21.40
C PHE A 198 -5.71 0.93 21.68
N ASP A 199 -4.44 0.52 21.82
CA ASP A 199 -3.34 1.40 22.19
C ASP A 199 -2.52 1.88 20.98
N LEU A 200 -2.66 1.20 19.83
CA LEU A 200 -1.96 1.55 18.59
C LEU A 200 -2.77 1.12 17.35
N VAL A 201 -2.90 2.04 16.39
CA VAL A 201 -3.45 1.78 15.05
C VAL A 201 -2.33 1.71 14.01
N ARG A 202 -2.48 0.85 12.99
CA ARG A 202 -1.46 0.60 11.96
C ARG A 202 -1.88 1.17 10.61
N LEU A 203 -1.52 2.42 10.32
CA LEU A 203 -2.00 3.14 9.14
C LEU A 203 -1.23 2.71 7.89
N GLY A 204 -1.95 2.21 6.89
CA GLY A 204 -1.41 1.67 5.64
C GLY A 204 -2.00 2.36 4.42
N ILE A 205 -2.79 1.66 3.60
CA ILE A 205 -3.28 2.18 2.31
C ILE A 205 -3.93 3.57 2.35
N GLY A 206 -4.62 3.91 3.44
CA GLY A 206 -5.32 5.19 3.58
C GLY A 206 -4.35 6.38 3.59
N MET A 207 -3.15 6.22 4.18
CA MET A 207 -2.14 7.29 4.07
C MET A 207 -1.58 7.43 2.66
N TYR A 208 -1.75 6.42 1.80
CA TYR A 208 -1.33 6.41 0.40
C TYR A 208 -2.45 6.75 -0.59
N GLY A 209 -3.55 7.37 -0.14
CA GLY A 209 -4.60 7.84 -1.04
C GLY A 209 -5.55 6.75 -1.54
N GLY A 210 -5.61 5.59 -0.88
CA GLY A 210 -6.46 4.47 -1.28
C GLY A 210 -7.52 4.06 -0.26
N LEU A 211 -8.55 3.37 -0.77
CA LEU A 211 -9.66 2.83 0.01
C LEU A 211 -9.19 1.83 1.09
N PRO A 212 -9.92 1.71 2.23
CA PRO A 212 -11.27 2.24 2.49
C PRO A 212 -11.34 3.70 3.00
N TYR A 213 -10.22 4.44 3.05
CA TYR A 213 -10.25 5.84 3.51
C TYR A 213 -10.64 6.78 2.36
N ALA A 214 -11.94 7.08 2.23
CA ALA A 214 -12.48 7.84 1.09
C ALA A 214 -12.06 9.31 1.07
N GLU A 215 -11.75 9.91 2.22
CA GLU A 215 -11.30 11.29 2.34
C GLU A 215 -9.79 11.45 2.06
N ALA A 216 -9.10 10.37 1.71
CA ALA A 216 -7.68 10.40 1.44
C ALA A 216 -7.36 11.31 0.24
N LYS A 217 -6.38 12.19 0.42
CA LYS A 217 -5.82 12.99 -0.67
C LYS A 217 -5.05 12.07 -1.62
N PRO A 218 -5.13 12.27 -2.94
CA PRO A 218 -4.25 11.62 -3.90
C PRO A 218 -2.78 11.93 -3.58
N VAL A 219 -1.94 10.90 -3.55
CA VAL A 219 -0.51 11.05 -3.21
C VAL A 219 0.43 10.77 -4.38
N VAL A 220 -0.12 10.26 -5.49
CA VAL A 220 0.66 9.77 -6.62
C VAL A 220 0.05 10.26 -7.93
N GLY A 221 0.92 10.73 -8.83
CA GLY A 221 0.59 11.05 -10.22
C GLY A 221 1.54 10.32 -11.16
N LEU A 222 1.05 9.90 -12.32
CA LEU A 222 1.85 9.18 -13.32
C LEU A 222 1.59 9.76 -14.70
N ALA A 223 2.56 10.54 -15.18
CA ALA A 223 2.58 11.15 -16.50
C ALA A 223 3.44 10.30 -17.45
N LEU A 224 2.84 9.84 -18.55
CA LEU A 224 3.46 8.90 -19.48
C LEU A 224 3.80 9.60 -20.81
N PRO A 225 5.02 9.43 -21.35
CA PRO A 225 5.45 10.17 -22.54
C PRO A 225 4.79 9.65 -23.82
N VAL A 226 4.31 10.58 -24.64
CA VAL A 226 3.88 10.31 -26.01
C VAL A 226 5.12 10.27 -26.90
N ILE A 227 5.40 9.12 -27.51
CA ILE A 227 6.62 8.91 -28.32
C ILE A 227 6.35 8.89 -29.82
N GLN A 228 5.10 8.69 -30.23
CA GLN A 228 4.72 8.69 -31.62
C GLN A 228 3.24 9.04 -31.77
N THR A 229 2.89 9.66 -32.89
CA THR A 229 1.50 9.86 -33.30
C THR A 229 1.31 9.35 -34.73
N ARG A 230 0.15 8.76 -35.00
CA ARG A 230 -0.24 8.30 -36.34
C ARG A 230 -1.67 8.71 -36.66
N GLU A 231 -1.91 9.07 -37.91
CA GLU A 231 -3.24 9.12 -38.48
C GLU A 231 -3.62 7.70 -38.93
N VAL A 232 -4.81 7.24 -38.55
CA VAL A 232 -5.36 5.91 -38.79
C VAL A 232 -6.67 6.06 -39.55
N ARG A 233 -6.77 5.42 -40.71
CA ARG A 233 -7.93 5.50 -41.60
C ARG A 233 -9.02 4.51 -41.20
N PRO A 234 -10.29 4.75 -41.56
CA PRO A 234 -11.35 3.77 -41.37
C PRO A 234 -10.97 2.39 -41.94
N GLY A 235 -11.17 1.34 -41.15
CA GLY A 235 -10.80 -0.04 -41.49
C GLY A 235 -9.39 -0.47 -41.06
N GLU A 236 -8.50 0.45 -40.72
CA GLU A 236 -7.19 0.12 -40.15
C GLU A 236 -7.32 -0.27 -38.67
N SER A 237 -6.47 -1.19 -38.21
CA SER A 237 -6.54 -1.75 -36.85
C SER A 237 -5.28 -1.48 -36.03
N VAL A 238 -5.43 -1.43 -34.69
CA VAL A 238 -4.37 -1.05 -33.75
C VAL A 238 -4.08 -2.16 -32.75
N GLY A 239 -2.79 -2.44 -32.55
CA GLY A 239 -2.29 -3.31 -31.49
C GLY A 239 -2.48 -4.81 -31.74
N TYR A 240 -2.08 -5.60 -30.73
CA TYR A 240 -2.10 -7.06 -30.82
C TYR A 240 -3.50 -7.62 -31.06
N GLY A 241 -3.59 -8.57 -31.99
CA GLY A 241 -4.83 -9.25 -32.35
C GLY A 241 -5.87 -8.36 -33.01
N TYR A 242 -5.47 -7.15 -33.45
CA TYR A 242 -6.36 -6.19 -34.09
C TYR A 242 -7.63 -5.92 -33.27
N ALA A 243 -7.47 -5.83 -31.94
CA ALA A 243 -8.57 -5.73 -30.99
C ALA A 243 -9.38 -4.42 -31.14
N TRP A 244 -8.86 -3.44 -31.86
CA TRP A 244 -9.55 -2.20 -32.18
C TRP A 244 -9.35 -1.86 -33.65
N THR A 245 -10.43 -1.47 -34.33
CA THR A 245 -10.45 -1.06 -35.74
C THR A 245 -11.13 0.31 -35.84
N ALA A 246 -10.48 1.24 -36.54
CA ALA A 246 -10.99 2.59 -36.71
C ALA A 246 -12.30 2.59 -37.53
N GLN A 247 -13.35 3.20 -36.98
CA GLN A 247 -14.64 3.40 -37.65
C GLN A 247 -14.71 4.75 -38.39
N ARG A 248 -13.80 5.66 -38.04
CA ARG A 248 -13.67 7.03 -38.58
C ARG A 248 -12.18 7.37 -38.66
N PRO A 249 -11.78 8.41 -39.42
CA PRO A 249 -10.43 8.94 -39.31
C PRO A 249 -10.09 9.23 -37.85
N ALA A 250 -8.97 8.70 -37.39
CA ALA A 250 -8.54 8.77 -36.00
C ALA A 250 -7.06 9.14 -35.90
N ARG A 251 -6.72 9.90 -34.86
CA ARG A 251 -5.33 10.18 -34.50
C ARG A 251 -4.99 9.36 -33.26
N ILE A 252 -4.02 8.47 -33.38
CA ILE A 252 -3.60 7.57 -32.32
C ILE A 252 -2.20 7.97 -31.83
N ALA A 253 -2.09 8.22 -30.53
CA ALA A 253 -0.83 8.43 -29.83
C ALA A 253 -0.31 7.09 -29.28
N THR A 254 0.98 6.84 -29.47
CA THR A 254 1.71 5.75 -28.82
C THR A 254 2.43 6.32 -27.60
N VAL A 255 2.15 5.74 -26.43
CA VAL A 255 2.65 6.14 -25.12
C VAL A 255 3.65 5.11 -24.62
N ALA A 256 4.81 5.54 -24.13
CA ALA A 256 5.87 4.64 -23.66
C ALA A 256 5.68 4.22 -22.19
N ALA A 257 4.74 3.30 -21.99
CA ALA A 257 4.60 2.49 -20.80
C ALA A 257 3.77 1.25 -21.15
N GLY A 258 3.95 0.17 -20.39
CA GLY A 258 3.16 -1.04 -20.57
C GLY A 258 3.16 -1.93 -19.35
N TYR A 259 2.83 -3.21 -19.56
CA TYR A 259 2.70 -4.13 -18.44
C TYR A 259 4.02 -4.47 -17.75
N ALA A 260 5.18 -4.23 -18.39
CA ALA A 260 6.47 -4.35 -17.72
C ALA A 260 6.78 -3.16 -16.79
N ASP A 261 5.98 -2.09 -16.85
CA ASP A 261 6.02 -0.95 -15.93
C ASP A 261 4.93 -1.01 -14.85
N GLY A 262 4.17 -2.11 -14.77
CA GLY A 262 3.08 -2.27 -13.80
C GLY A 262 1.69 -1.94 -14.32
N LEU A 263 1.55 -1.54 -15.59
CA LEU A 263 0.25 -1.25 -16.19
C LEU A 263 -0.34 -2.52 -16.80
N PHE A 264 -1.04 -3.31 -15.98
CA PHE A 264 -1.53 -4.63 -16.37
C PHE A 264 -2.38 -4.60 -17.64
N ARG A 265 -2.26 -5.64 -18.47
CA ARG A 265 -3.15 -5.84 -19.62
C ARG A 265 -4.63 -5.89 -19.23
N ALA A 266 -4.92 -6.25 -17.98
CA ALA A 266 -6.27 -6.28 -17.42
C ALA A 266 -6.96 -4.91 -17.46
N LEU A 267 -6.22 -3.82 -17.25
CA LEU A 267 -6.76 -2.45 -17.21
C LEU A 267 -7.53 -2.08 -18.49
N ALA A 268 -7.09 -2.57 -19.65
CA ALA A 268 -7.72 -2.27 -20.93
C ALA A 268 -8.75 -3.33 -21.38
N ARG A 269 -9.08 -4.34 -20.57
CA ARG A 269 -9.95 -5.46 -21.00
C ARG A 269 -11.37 -5.03 -21.34
N GLN A 270 -11.91 -4.05 -20.62
CA GLN A 270 -13.28 -3.58 -20.79
C GLN A 270 -13.39 -2.42 -21.81
N GLY A 271 -12.25 -1.92 -22.34
CA GLY A 271 -12.24 -0.76 -23.25
C GLY A 271 -12.56 0.57 -22.57
N GLU A 272 -12.55 0.61 -21.23
CA GLU A 272 -12.94 1.79 -20.44
C GLU A 272 -11.75 2.63 -19.95
N LEU A 273 -10.53 2.08 -20.03
CA LEU A 273 -9.31 2.76 -19.61
C LEU A 273 -9.10 4.05 -20.40
N LYS A 274 -8.82 5.13 -19.66
CA LYS A 274 -8.53 6.45 -20.22
C LYS A 274 -7.17 6.92 -19.72
N LEU A 275 -6.49 7.66 -20.58
CA LEU A 275 -5.42 8.56 -20.16
C LEU A 275 -5.90 10.00 -20.31
N TRP A 276 -5.26 10.95 -19.65
CA TRP A 276 -5.74 12.31 -19.52
C TRP A 276 -4.74 13.32 -20.09
N ALA A 277 -5.25 14.23 -20.93
CA ALA A 277 -4.54 15.41 -21.41
C ALA A 277 -5.12 16.62 -20.66
N GLY A 278 -4.55 16.96 -19.50
CA GLY A 278 -5.18 17.89 -18.57
C GLY A 278 -6.57 17.38 -18.17
N GLU A 279 -7.62 18.16 -18.46
CA GLU A 279 -9.00 17.76 -18.14
C GLU A 279 -9.66 16.85 -19.18
N ARG A 280 -9.00 16.59 -20.32
CA ARG A 280 -9.60 15.83 -21.41
C ARG A 280 -9.20 14.36 -21.36
N ALA A 281 -10.18 13.49 -21.13
CA ALA A 281 -9.97 12.05 -21.21
C ALA A 281 -9.81 11.58 -22.66
N CYS A 282 -8.84 10.68 -22.87
CA CYS A 282 -8.47 10.08 -24.14
C CYS A 282 -8.54 8.55 -24.00
N PRO A 283 -9.40 7.86 -24.75
CA PRO A 283 -9.57 6.41 -24.60
C PRO A 283 -8.32 5.63 -25.00
N VAL A 284 -7.96 4.62 -24.21
CA VAL A 284 -6.99 3.60 -24.63
C VAL A 284 -7.65 2.70 -25.68
N VAL A 285 -6.98 2.51 -26.80
CA VAL A 285 -7.46 1.66 -27.90
C VAL A 285 -6.50 0.51 -28.13
N GLY A 286 -7.04 -0.67 -28.44
CA GLY A 286 -6.24 -1.88 -28.59
C GLY A 286 -5.72 -2.43 -27.27
N ARG A 287 -4.78 -3.39 -27.35
CA ARG A 287 -4.22 -4.07 -26.17
C ARG A 287 -2.97 -3.33 -25.66
N ILE A 288 -2.82 -3.28 -24.34
CA ILE A 288 -1.57 -2.88 -23.69
C ILE A 288 -0.47 -3.89 -24.05
N SER A 289 0.66 -3.38 -24.51
CA SER A 289 1.87 -4.14 -24.86
C SER A 289 2.87 -4.13 -23.69
N MET A 290 4.03 -4.78 -23.87
CA MET A 290 5.05 -4.83 -22.80
C MET A 290 5.48 -3.43 -22.37
N ASP A 291 5.70 -2.55 -23.34
CA ASP A 291 6.27 -1.22 -23.11
C ASP A 291 5.45 -0.09 -23.74
N LEU A 292 4.32 -0.41 -24.42
CA LEU A 292 3.56 0.56 -25.19
C LEU A 292 2.04 0.47 -24.96
N ILE A 293 1.41 1.64 -24.89
CA ILE A 293 -0.04 1.85 -24.87
C ILE A 293 -0.41 2.72 -26.08
N THR A 294 -1.57 2.46 -26.69
CA THR A 294 -2.12 3.27 -27.78
C THR A 294 -3.38 3.99 -27.33
N VAL A 295 -3.48 5.28 -27.62
CA VAL A 295 -4.53 6.17 -27.12
C VAL A 295 -5.16 6.95 -28.27
N ASP A 296 -6.50 6.98 -28.36
CA ASP A 296 -7.23 7.83 -29.30
C ASP A 296 -7.20 9.29 -28.79
N VAL A 297 -6.44 10.12 -29.50
CA VAL A 297 -6.28 11.56 -29.24
C VAL A 297 -6.94 12.40 -30.34
N THR A 298 -7.84 11.82 -31.14
CA THR A 298 -8.49 12.52 -32.26
C THR A 298 -9.20 13.80 -31.85
N GLN A 299 -9.74 13.82 -30.64
CA GLN A 299 -10.50 14.95 -30.11
C GLN A 299 -9.62 16.05 -29.50
N LEU A 300 -8.29 15.86 -29.47
CA LEU A 300 -7.38 16.87 -28.95
C LEU A 300 -6.99 17.87 -30.06
N PRO A 301 -6.98 19.19 -29.78
CA PRO A 301 -6.53 20.19 -30.74
C PRO A 301 -5.03 20.04 -31.05
N PHE A 302 -4.24 19.61 -30.07
CA PHE A 302 -2.82 19.28 -30.19
C PHE A 302 -2.50 18.04 -29.35
N VAL A 303 -1.51 17.26 -29.77
CA VAL A 303 -1.06 16.10 -28.99
C VAL A 303 -0.06 16.58 -27.93
N PRO A 304 -0.27 16.29 -26.64
CA PRO A 304 0.65 16.69 -25.58
C PRO A 304 1.91 15.81 -25.58
N ASP A 305 2.96 16.28 -24.91
CA ASP A 305 4.20 15.50 -24.69
C ASP A 305 3.96 14.30 -23.76
N THR A 306 3.00 14.42 -22.84
CA THR A 306 2.64 13.37 -21.89
C THR A 306 1.14 13.23 -21.76
N LEU A 307 0.71 12.04 -21.31
CA LEU A 307 -0.66 11.73 -20.95
C LEU A 307 -0.68 11.06 -19.57
N ASP A 308 -1.60 11.49 -18.71
CA ASP A 308 -1.64 11.04 -17.32
C ASP A 308 -2.53 9.80 -17.16
N ILE A 309 -2.03 8.76 -16.51
CA ILE A 309 -2.84 7.58 -16.15
C ILE A 309 -3.24 7.58 -14.67
N LEU A 310 -2.46 8.23 -13.80
CA LEU A 310 -2.82 8.51 -12.41
C LEU A 310 -2.82 10.03 -12.21
N ASN A 311 -3.94 10.55 -11.73
CA ASN A 311 -4.17 11.96 -11.44
C ASN A 311 -5.33 12.12 -10.45
N GLU A 312 -5.72 13.37 -10.14
CA GLU A 312 -6.80 13.66 -9.18
C GLU A 312 -8.17 13.08 -9.59
N ARG A 313 -8.41 12.84 -10.88
CA ARG A 313 -9.67 12.29 -11.41
C ARG A 313 -9.65 10.76 -11.55
N GLN A 314 -8.46 10.20 -11.69
CA GLN A 314 -8.22 8.77 -11.87
C GLN A 314 -7.15 8.33 -10.88
N GLY A 315 -7.61 8.06 -9.65
CA GLY A 315 -6.77 7.57 -8.56
C GLY A 315 -6.47 6.07 -8.67
N VAL A 316 -5.78 5.55 -7.64
CA VAL A 316 -5.33 4.16 -7.62
C VAL A 316 -6.48 3.15 -7.61
N ASP A 317 -7.55 3.42 -6.86
CA ASP A 317 -8.72 2.52 -6.82
C ASP A 317 -9.54 2.59 -8.09
N ALA A 318 -9.60 3.75 -8.77
CA ALA A 318 -10.26 3.84 -10.08
C ALA A 318 -9.56 2.98 -11.14
N LEU A 319 -8.22 2.87 -11.10
CA LEU A 319 -7.49 1.91 -11.94
C LEU A 319 -7.68 0.47 -11.47
N ALA A 320 -7.76 0.25 -10.16
CA ALA A 320 -7.96 -1.07 -9.58
C ALA A 320 -9.30 -1.68 -10.02
N ASP A 321 -10.38 -0.89 -10.01
CA ASP A 321 -11.71 -1.29 -10.46
C ASP A 321 -11.69 -1.78 -11.92
N LEU A 322 -10.99 -1.06 -12.81
CA LEU A 322 -10.82 -1.44 -14.22
C LEU A 322 -10.06 -2.77 -14.39
N ALA A 323 -9.13 -3.06 -13.48
CA ALA A 323 -8.36 -4.30 -13.48
C ALA A 323 -9.03 -5.44 -12.70
N GLY A 324 -10.08 -5.17 -11.93
CA GLY A 324 -10.70 -6.14 -11.02
C GLY A 324 -9.80 -6.51 -9.84
N THR A 325 -9.11 -5.51 -9.27
CA THR A 325 -8.20 -5.66 -8.12
C THR A 325 -8.41 -4.50 -7.12
N ILE A 326 -7.44 -4.25 -6.23
CA ILE A 326 -7.43 -3.20 -5.20
C ILE A 326 -6.29 -2.21 -5.42
N GLY A 327 -6.43 -0.97 -4.94
CA GLY A 327 -5.41 0.09 -5.10
C GLY A 327 -4.01 -0.30 -4.59
N TYR A 328 -3.92 -1.23 -3.64
CA TYR A 328 -2.67 -1.82 -3.17
C TYR A 328 -1.85 -2.44 -4.30
N GLU A 329 -2.49 -3.22 -5.18
CA GLU A 329 -1.80 -3.90 -6.28
C GLU A 329 -1.37 -2.91 -7.36
N ILE A 330 -2.18 -1.87 -7.61
CA ILE A 330 -1.81 -0.78 -8.53
C ILE A 330 -0.53 -0.11 -8.05
N LEU A 331 -0.50 0.34 -6.79
CA LEU A 331 0.65 1.01 -6.19
C LEU A 331 1.90 0.12 -6.16
N THR A 332 1.77 -1.11 -5.66
CA THR A 332 2.92 -2.02 -5.49
C THR A 332 3.46 -2.57 -6.82
N SER A 333 2.70 -2.44 -7.90
CA SER A 333 3.14 -2.88 -9.23
C SER A 333 3.83 -1.79 -10.04
N LEU A 334 3.76 -0.52 -9.62
CA LEU A 334 4.44 0.58 -10.32
C LEU A 334 5.93 0.30 -10.43
N GLY A 335 6.39 0.05 -11.66
CA GLY A 335 7.74 -0.45 -11.92
C GLY A 335 8.83 0.56 -11.56
N SER A 336 10.05 0.05 -11.41
CA SER A 336 11.24 0.86 -11.10
C SER A 336 11.74 1.70 -12.29
N ARG A 337 11.22 1.48 -13.50
CA ARG A 337 11.61 2.21 -14.72
C ARG A 337 11.10 3.65 -14.76
N TYR A 338 10.11 3.99 -13.95
CA TYR A 338 9.64 5.37 -13.86
C TYR A 338 10.63 6.24 -13.08
N PRO A 339 11.09 7.38 -13.64
CA PRO A 339 11.79 8.37 -12.83
C PRO A 339 10.85 8.89 -11.75
N ARG A 340 11.32 8.89 -10.49
CA ARG A 340 10.53 9.29 -9.32
C ARG A 340 10.88 10.71 -8.89
N THR A 341 9.87 11.56 -8.77
CA THR A 341 9.97 12.90 -8.21
C THR A 341 9.19 12.96 -6.91
N TYR A 342 9.80 13.52 -5.87
CA TYR A 342 9.18 13.72 -4.55
C TYR A 342 8.94 15.20 -4.33
N ARG A 343 7.74 15.58 -3.91
CA ARG A 343 7.40 16.96 -3.56
C ARG A 343 6.84 17.09 -2.15
#